data_AF-A0A955CJL4-F1
#
_entry.id   AF-A0A955CJL4-F1
#
_cell.length_a   1.000
_cell.length_b   1.000
_cell.length_c   1.000
_cell.angle_alpha   90.00
_cell.angle_beta   90.00
_cell.angle_gamma   90.00
#
_symmetry.space_group_name_H-M   'P 1'
#
loop_
_entity.id
_entity.type
_entity.pdbx_description
1 polymer ?
#
loop_
_entity_poly.entity_id
_entity_poly.type
_entity_poly.pdbx_seq_one_letter_code
_entity_poly.pdbx_strand_id
1 'polypeptide(L)'
;TESVRGGACVGSAWWVETRRVTKFEESLYSNATRRRLSAGILAAIAPFTTVHFCDKIATVPRPVLMTNLRTMPTTRCPICRVSFDIAKSDAMPFCSTRCKQIDLGRWLNEDYSVPHVPSEEEQARIEAELLTDPANGWEPETN
;
A
#
# COMPACT_ATOMS: atom_id res chain seq x y z
N THR A 1 -37.89 33.45 22.48
CA THR A 1 -38.06 34.43 21.40
C THR A 1 -36.67 34.81 20.91
N GLU A 2 -36.52 34.99 19.59
CA GLU A 2 -35.30 35.42 18.88
C GLU A 2 -34.13 34.43 18.89
N SER A 3 -33.82 33.66 17.83
CA SER A 3 -33.67 34.03 16.41
C SER A 3 -32.85 35.30 16.25
N VAL A 4 -31.61 35.16 15.75
CA VAL A 4 -31.11 35.99 14.63
C VAL A 4 -29.65 35.64 14.24
N ARG A 5 -29.52 35.26 12.95
CA ARG A 5 -28.43 35.51 11.96
C ARG A 5 -27.02 35.00 12.28
N GLY A 6 -26.29 34.36 11.37
CA GLY A 6 -26.39 34.28 9.91
C GLY A 6 -24.95 34.33 9.36
N GLY A 7 -24.54 33.34 8.58
CA GLY A 7 -23.20 33.26 7.98
C GLY A 7 -23.29 32.49 6.66
N ALA A 8 -22.80 33.13 5.60
CA ALA A 8 -23.15 32.91 4.20
C ALA A 8 -22.71 31.55 3.62
N CYS A 9 -23.60 30.94 2.84
CA CYS A 9 -23.24 29.91 1.86
C CYS A 9 -22.99 30.60 0.51
N VAL A 10 -21.73 30.90 0.21
CA VAL A 10 -21.29 31.25 -1.14
C VAL A 10 -20.87 29.98 -1.87
N GLY A 11 -21.38 29.83 -3.09
CA GLY A 11 -21.37 28.61 -3.86
C GLY A 11 -19.99 28.15 -4.32
N SER A 12 -19.95 26.89 -4.73
CA SER A 12 -18.84 26.32 -5.47
C SER A 12 -19.42 25.27 -6.40
N ALA A 13 -19.85 25.75 -7.56
CA ALA A 13 -19.93 24.94 -8.76
C ALA A 13 -18.49 24.66 -9.18
N TRP A 14 -18.04 23.41 -9.05
CA TRP A 14 -16.83 22.97 -9.73
C TRP A 14 -17.12 21.68 -10.49
N TRP A 15 -17.00 21.89 -11.80
CA TRP A 15 -17.09 20.97 -12.90
C TRP A 15 -16.25 19.71 -12.72
N VAL A 16 -16.77 18.62 -13.28
CA VAL A 16 -16.07 17.38 -13.58
C VAL A 16 -15.07 17.65 -14.71
N GLU A 17 -13.78 17.79 -14.38
CA GLU A 17 -12.72 17.79 -15.40
C GLU A 17 -12.22 16.35 -15.57
N THR A 18 -12.76 15.68 -16.59
CA THR A 18 -12.19 14.44 -17.12
C THR A 18 -11.02 14.81 -18.03
N ARG A 19 -9.78 14.56 -17.59
CA ARG A 19 -8.63 14.63 -18.49
C ARG A 19 -7.92 13.29 -18.60
N ARG A 20 -8.46 12.53 -19.54
CA ARG A 20 -7.84 11.56 -20.45
C ARG A 20 -6.32 11.74 -20.57
N VAL A 21 -5.54 10.81 -20.00
CA VAL A 21 -4.11 10.66 -20.32
C VAL A 21 -3.99 9.62 -21.42
N THR A 22 -3.49 10.06 -22.56
CA THR A 22 -3.28 9.26 -23.77
C THR A 22 -2.10 8.31 -23.60
N LYS A 23 -2.40 7.02 -23.74
CA LYS A 23 -1.64 5.93 -24.38
C LYS A 23 -0.26 6.32 -24.95
N PHE A 24 0.80 5.62 -24.51
CA PHE A 24 2.10 5.53 -25.19
C PHE A 24 2.43 4.06 -25.45
N GLU A 25 2.75 3.75 -26.70
CA GLU A 25 2.90 2.43 -27.36
C GLU A 25 4.08 1.61 -26.81
N GLU A 26 3.87 0.31 -26.53
CA GLU A 26 4.13 -0.86 -27.39
C GLU A 26 5.59 -1.02 -27.87
N SER A 27 6.28 -2.01 -27.26
CA SER A 27 7.51 -2.62 -27.78
C SER A 27 7.32 -4.13 -27.89
N LEU A 28 7.01 -4.55 -29.12
CA LEU A 28 7.57 -5.70 -29.84
C LEU A 28 7.64 -7.05 -29.09
N TYR A 29 6.64 -7.90 -29.31
CA TYR A 29 6.83 -9.35 -29.33
C TYR A 29 6.20 -9.95 -30.59
N SER A 30 7.05 -10.21 -31.58
CA SER A 30 6.81 -11.04 -32.77
C SER A 30 6.81 -12.52 -32.34
N ASN A 31 6.25 -13.55 -32.97
CA ASN A 31 5.59 -13.83 -34.26
C ASN A 31 4.92 -15.20 -34.08
N ALA A 32 3.75 -15.46 -34.65
CA ALA A 32 3.38 -16.83 -35.06
C ALA A 32 2.21 -16.82 -36.04
N THR A 33 2.57 -16.70 -37.31
CA THR A 33 1.79 -17.04 -38.49
C THR A 33 1.25 -18.47 -38.38
N ARG A 34 -0.07 -18.67 -38.53
CA ARG A 34 -0.59 -19.88 -39.20
C ARG A 34 -2.04 -19.74 -39.68
N ARG A 35 -2.11 -19.37 -40.96
CA ARG A 35 -2.95 -19.90 -42.06
C ARG A 35 -4.47 -20.01 -41.84
N ARG A 36 -5.17 -19.16 -42.59
CA ARG A 36 -6.53 -19.34 -43.11
C ARG A 36 -6.62 -20.65 -43.90
N LEU A 37 -7.70 -21.40 -43.69
CA LEU A 37 -8.37 -22.11 -44.78
C LEU A 37 -9.88 -21.85 -44.65
N SER A 38 -10.37 -21.17 -45.68
CA SER A 38 -11.75 -21.00 -46.07
C SER A 38 -12.41 -22.34 -46.41
N ALA A 39 -13.64 -22.56 -45.97
CA ALA A 39 -14.64 -23.30 -46.73
C ALA A 39 -16.01 -23.08 -46.08
N GLY A 40 -16.83 -22.22 -46.68
CA GLY A 40 -18.27 -22.30 -46.48
C GLY A 40 -18.80 -23.46 -47.29
N ILE A 41 -19.55 -24.38 -46.68
CA ILE A 41 -20.38 -25.35 -47.39
C ILE A 41 -21.69 -25.51 -46.62
N LEU A 42 -22.73 -24.94 -47.24
CA LEU A 42 -24.10 -25.40 -47.40
C LEU A 42 -24.86 -25.97 -46.19
N ALA A 43 -25.97 -25.28 -45.92
CA ALA A 43 -27.16 -25.75 -45.25
C ALA A 43 -27.57 -27.16 -45.71
N ALA A 44 -27.80 -28.04 -44.74
CA ALA A 44 -28.62 -29.23 -44.92
C ALA A 44 -29.61 -29.32 -43.75
N ILE A 45 -30.87 -29.25 -44.12
CA ILE A 45 -32.06 -29.43 -43.30
C ILE A 45 -32.07 -30.86 -42.77
N ALA A 46 -32.25 -31.04 -41.47
CA ALA A 46 -32.70 -32.31 -40.89
C ALA A 46 -33.83 -32.03 -39.88
N PRO A 47 -35.06 -32.46 -40.18
CA PRO A 47 -36.20 -32.35 -39.29
C PRO A 47 -36.22 -33.51 -38.27
N PHE A 48 -36.82 -33.25 -37.11
CA PHE A 48 -37.35 -34.25 -36.17
C PHE A 48 -36.37 -35.29 -35.61
N THR A 49 -36.03 -35.15 -34.32
CA THR A 49 -36.39 -36.18 -33.34
C THR A 49 -36.54 -35.55 -31.97
N THR A 50 -37.75 -35.68 -31.45
CA THR A 50 -38.21 -35.44 -30.09
C THR A 50 -37.20 -35.97 -29.06
N VAL A 51 -36.46 -35.07 -28.42
CA VAL A 51 -35.83 -35.36 -27.14
C VAL A 51 -36.68 -34.70 -26.07
N HIS A 52 -37.35 -35.55 -25.29
CA HIS A 52 -37.92 -35.22 -23.98
C HIS A 52 -36.80 -34.62 -23.12
N PHE A 53 -36.69 -33.30 -23.13
CA PHE A 53 -35.87 -32.60 -22.15
C PHE A 53 -36.67 -32.56 -20.86
N CYS A 54 -36.39 -33.52 -19.99
CA CYS A 54 -36.96 -33.61 -18.65
C CYS A 54 -36.53 -32.34 -17.91
N ASP A 55 -37.53 -31.49 -17.64
CA ASP A 55 -37.42 -30.25 -16.88
C ASP A 55 -37.07 -30.59 -15.43
N LYS A 56 -35.78 -30.88 -15.18
CA LYS A 56 -35.24 -30.84 -13.84
C LYS A 56 -34.95 -29.40 -13.52
N ILE A 57 -35.98 -28.71 -13.05
CA ILE A 57 -35.87 -27.44 -12.33
C ILE A 57 -34.94 -27.70 -11.15
N ALA A 58 -33.65 -27.49 -11.37
CA ALA A 58 -32.69 -27.33 -10.29
C ALA A 58 -33.10 -26.04 -9.58
N THR A 59 -33.89 -26.17 -8.53
CA THR A 59 -34.01 -25.15 -7.50
C THR A 59 -32.63 -24.98 -6.89
N VAL A 60 -31.81 -24.13 -7.51
CA VAL A 60 -30.60 -23.62 -6.89
C VAL A 60 -31.08 -22.84 -5.68
N PRO A 61 -30.77 -23.24 -4.44
CA PRO A 61 -31.06 -22.39 -3.30
C PRO A 61 -30.29 -21.08 -3.52
N ARG A 62 -31.02 -19.95 -3.50
CA ARG A 62 -30.44 -18.61 -3.49
C ARG A 62 -29.21 -18.62 -2.58
N PRO A 63 -28.03 -18.15 -3.01
CA PRO A 63 -26.93 -17.97 -2.08
C PRO A 63 -27.42 -17.02 -1.00
N VAL A 64 -27.55 -17.54 0.22
CA VAL A 64 -27.78 -16.74 1.41
C VAL A 64 -26.69 -15.67 1.41
N LEU A 65 -27.14 -14.42 1.51
CA LEU A 65 -26.36 -13.22 1.76
C LEU A 65 -25.15 -13.60 2.62
N MET A 66 -23.97 -13.66 2.00
CA MET A 66 -22.72 -13.78 2.74
C MET A 66 -22.64 -12.53 3.61
N THR A 67 -23.05 -12.66 4.87
CA THR A 67 -22.86 -11.63 5.86
C THR A 67 -21.39 -11.28 5.81
N ASN A 68 -21.08 -10.05 5.40
CA ASN A 68 -19.73 -9.52 5.44
C ASN A 68 -19.23 -9.68 6.88
N LEU A 69 -18.43 -10.72 7.11
CA LEU A 69 -17.58 -10.80 8.29
C LEU A 69 -16.62 -9.63 8.14
N ARG A 70 -16.97 -8.50 8.74
CA ARG A 70 -16.07 -7.36 8.88
C ARG A 70 -14.95 -7.82 9.78
N THR A 71 -13.91 -8.41 9.19
CA THR A 71 -12.63 -8.62 9.86
C THR A 71 -12.17 -7.25 10.33
N MET A 72 -12.13 -7.04 11.64
CA MET A 72 -11.62 -5.78 12.18
C MET A 72 -10.16 -5.64 11.77
N PRO A 73 -9.74 -4.44 11.32
CA PRO A 73 -8.36 -4.25 10.92
C PRO A 73 -7.46 -4.43 12.14
N THR A 74 -6.46 -5.29 12.00
CA THR A 74 -5.44 -5.56 13.01
C THR A 74 -4.10 -4.99 12.57
N THR A 75 -3.27 -4.59 13.55
CA THR A 75 -1.89 -4.13 13.30
C THR A 75 -0.93 -4.69 14.36
N ARG A 76 0.38 -4.59 14.12
CA ARG A 76 1.40 -5.02 15.10
C ARG A 76 1.93 -3.83 15.89
N CYS A 77 2.01 -3.99 17.21
CA CYS A 77 2.63 -3.00 18.09
C CYS A 77 4.16 -2.93 17.83
N PRO A 78 4.77 -1.76 17.60
CA PRO A 78 6.21 -1.65 17.34
C PRO A 78 7.07 -2.01 18.57
N ILE A 79 6.51 -1.95 19.77
CA ILE A 79 7.25 -2.16 21.04
C ILE A 79 7.28 -3.63 21.45
N CYS A 80 6.13 -4.28 21.50
CA CYS A 80 6.02 -5.68 21.94
C CYS A 80 5.76 -6.67 20.80
N ARG A 81 5.52 -6.19 19.57
CA ARG A 81 5.29 -6.99 18.35
C ARG A 81 4.02 -7.84 18.34
N VAL A 82 3.16 -7.70 19.35
CA VAL A 82 1.85 -8.36 19.43
C VAL A 82 0.87 -7.72 18.45
N SER A 83 0.09 -8.56 17.76
CA SER A 83 -1.02 -8.13 16.91
C SER A 83 -2.23 -7.73 17.76
N PHE A 84 -2.82 -6.57 17.48
CA PHE A 84 -3.99 -6.09 18.21
C PHE A 84 -5.02 -5.44 17.28
N ASP A 85 -6.26 -5.41 17.74
CA ASP A 85 -7.38 -4.76 17.05
C ASP A 85 -7.23 -3.24 17.13
N ILE A 86 -7.21 -2.57 15.98
CA ILE A 86 -7.06 -1.11 15.91
C ILE A 86 -8.19 -0.40 16.67
N ALA A 87 -9.42 -0.92 16.57
CA ALA A 87 -10.59 -0.33 17.21
C ALA A 87 -10.60 -0.44 18.75
N LYS A 88 -9.74 -1.29 19.35
CA LYS A 88 -9.70 -1.52 20.80
C LYS A 88 -8.60 -0.73 21.52
N SER A 89 -7.69 -0.08 20.80
CA SER A 89 -6.58 0.65 21.41
C SER A 89 -6.83 2.15 21.39
N ASP A 90 -6.79 2.76 22.58
CA ASP A 90 -6.79 4.22 22.73
C ASP A 90 -5.38 4.83 22.59
N ALA A 91 -4.36 3.98 22.45
CA ALA A 91 -2.94 4.35 22.43
C ALA A 91 -2.29 4.06 21.07
N MET A 92 -3.04 4.19 19.97
CA MET A 92 -2.50 3.99 18.61
C MET A 92 -1.22 4.81 18.38
N PRO A 93 -0.16 4.23 17.77
CA PRO A 93 -0.06 2.92 17.09
C PRO A 93 0.30 1.72 18.01
N PHE A 94 0.22 1.87 19.33
CA PHE A 94 0.60 0.84 20.29
C PHE A 94 -0.61 0.02 20.75
N CYS A 95 -0.36 -1.18 21.28
CA CYS A 95 -1.43 -2.04 21.83
C CYS A 95 -1.96 -1.58 23.20
N SER A 96 -1.25 -0.67 23.90
CA SER A 96 -1.62 -0.19 25.23
C SER A 96 -0.82 1.06 25.63
N THR A 97 -1.31 1.79 26.65
CA THR A 97 -0.60 2.93 27.27
C THR A 97 0.79 2.57 27.78
N ARG A 98 0.98 1.34 28.30
CA ARG A 98 2.29 0.85 28.74
C ARG A 98 3.31 0.86 27.61
N CYS A 99 2.95 0.35 26.43
CA CYS A 99 3.85 0.33 25.28
C CYS A 99 4.17 1.75 24.79
N LYS A 100 3.20 2.67 24.83
CA LYS A 100 3.43 4.09 24.52
C LYS A 100 4.47 4.72 25.46
N GLN A 101 4.39 4.45 26.77
CA GLN A 101 5.34 4.96 27.75
C GLN A 101 6.75 4.37 27.57
N ILE A 102 6.85 3.08 27.25
CA ILE A 102 8.15 2.44 26.96
C ILE A 102 8.79 3.09 25.72
N ASP A 103 8.00 3.32 24.66
CA ASP A 103 8.51 4.01 23.47
C ASP A 103 9.05 5.40 23.82
N LEU A 104 8.26 6.19 24.57
CA LEU A 104 8.68 7.51 25.03
C LEU A 104 9.97 7.46 25.85
N GLY A 105 10.12 6.45 26.72
CA GLY A 105 11.36 6.22 27.47
C GLY A 105 12.56 6.02 26.54
N ARG A 106 12.41 5.21 25.47
CA ARG A 106 13.47 5.00 24.49
C ARG A 106 13.87 6.28 23.75
N TRP A 107 12.90 7.14 23.43
CA TRP A 107 13.19 8.45 22.85
C TRP A 107 13.99 9.34 23.80
N LEU A 108 13.57 9.42 25.07
CA LEU A 108 14.23 10.24 26.09
C LEU A 108 15.62 9.72 26.47
N ASN A 109 15.86 8.43 26.32
CA ASN A 109 17.14 7.79 26.58
C ASN A 109 18.06 7.75 25.34
N GLU A 110 17.65 8.32 24.21
CA GLU A 110 18.41 8.31 22.95
C GLU A 110 18.71 6.88 22.45
N ASP A 111 17.86 5.90 22.78
CA ASP A 111 18.02 4.50 22.35
C ASP A 111 17.79 4.33 20.83
N TYR A 112 17.14 5.32 20.19
CA TYR A 112 16.93 5.36 18.74
C TYR A 112 18.04 6.15 18.06
N SER A 113 18.91 5.47 17.32
CA SER A 113 19.94 6.08 16.48
C SER A 113 19.73 5.72 15.01
N VAL A 114 20.05 6.69 14.13
CA VAL A 114 20.12 6.44 12.69
C VAL A 114 21.59 6.20 12.35
N PRO A 115 21.94 5.08 11.70
CA PRO A 115 23.32 4.84 11.30
C PRO A 115 23.75 5.95 10.33
N HIS A 116 24.84 6.63 10.66
CA HIS A 116 25.45 7.64 9.81
C HIS A 116 26.61 7.01 9.04
N VAL A 117 26.56 7.08 7.71
CA VAL A 117 27.69 6.75 6.83
C VAL A 117 28.20 8.08 6.29
N PRO A 118 29.42 8.52 6.68
CA PRO A 118 29.94 9.79 6.21
C PRO A 118 30.19 9.74 4.70
N SER A 119 29.97 10.87 4.02
CA SER A 119 30.33 11.02 2.60
C SER A 119 31.85 11.08 2.43
N GLU A 120 32.34 10.88 1.21
CA GLU A 120 33.78 11.01 0.91
C GLU A 120 34.29 12.42 1.25
N GLU A 121 33.49 13.46 0.99
CA GLU A 121 33.82 14.84 1.36
C GLU A 121 33.87 15.03 2.90
N GLU A 122 32.92 14.43 3.63
CA GLU A 122 32.90 14.45 5.09
C GLU A 122 34.11 13.74 5.68
N GLN A 123 34.45 12.56 5.15
CA GLN A 123 35.63 11.79 5.54
C GLN A 123 36.91 12.58 5.29
N ALA A 124 37.05 13.20 4.12
CA ALA A 124 38.20 14.04 3.80
C ALA A 124 38.31 15.26 4.73
N ARG A 125 37.19 15.86 5.13
CA ARG A 125 37.18 16.94 6.13
C ARG A 125 37.61 16.45 7.51
N ILE A 126 37.10 15.31 7.96
CA ILE A 126 37.48 14.70 9.25
C ILE A 126 38.96 14.35 9.27
N GLU A 127 39.48 13.76 8.18
CA GLU A 127 40.89 13.41 8.04
C GLU A 127 41.77 14.66 8.05
N ALA A 128 41.37 15.72 7.34
CA ALA A 128 42.08 17.00 7.34
C ALA A 128 42.13 17.63 8.75
N GLU A 129 41.02 17.60 9.49
CA GLU A 129 40.95 18.11 10.88
C GLU A 129 41.91 17.34 11.80
N LEU A 130 41.92 15.99 11.70
CA LEU A 130 42.80 15.11 12.48
C LEU A 130 44.29 15.37 12.20
N LEU A 131 44.64 15.75 10.97
CA LEU A 131 46.01 16.10 10.57
C LEU A 131 46.45 17.49 11.08
N THR A 132 45.51 18.40 11.35
CA THR A 132 45.81 19.78 11.76
C THR A 132 45.86 20.00 13.26
N ASP A 133 45.41 19.06 14.06
CA ASP A 133 45.43 19.19 15.52
C ASP A 133 46.81 18.80 16.09
N PRO A 134 47.60 19.75 16.65
CA PRO A 134 48.90 19.46 17.23
C PRO A 134 48.81 18.52 18.46
N ALA A 135 47.63 18.31 19.03
CA ALA A 135 47.42 17.38 20.16
C ALA A 135 47.34 15.90 19.74
N ASN A 136 47.16 15.61 18.45
CA ASN A 136 47.09 14.23 17.93
C ASN A 136 48.46 13.69 17.49
N GLY A 137 49.54 14.41 17.81
CA GLY A 137 50.90 13.93 17.65
C GLY A 137 51.16 12.78 18.60
N TRP A 138 51.24 11.56 18.07
CA TRP A 138 52.01 10.48 18.68
C TRP A 138 53.46 10.98 18.79
N GLU A 139 53.82 11.61 19.91
CA GLU A 139 55.22 11.81 20.26
C GLU A 139 55.81 10.41 20.46
N PRO A 140 56.81 10.00 19.66
CA PRO A 140 57.53 8.78 19.95
C PRO A 140 58.27 9.03 21.27
N GLU A 141 57.91 8.30 22.32
CA GLU A 141 58.60 8.34 23.61
C GLU A 141 60.09 8.03 23.37
N THR A 142 60.94 9.07 23.40
CA THR A 142 62.39 8.90 23.31
C THR A 142 62.92 8.55 24.69
N ASN A 143 63.32 7.29 24.87
CA ASN A 143 64.12 6.82 26.00
C ASN A 143 65.62 6.99 25.71
#